data_AF-A0A765TFB5-F1
#
_entry.id   AF-A0A765TFB5-F1
#
_cell.length_a   1.000
_cell.length_b   1.000
_cell.length_c   1.000
_cell.angle_alpha   90.00
_cell.angle_beta   90.00
_cell.angle_gamma   90.00
#
_symmetry.space_group_name_H-M   'P 1'
#
loop_
_entity.id
_entity.type
_entity.pdbx_description
1 polymer ?
#
loop_
_entity_poly.entity_id
_entity_poly.type
_entity_poly.pdbx_seq_one_letter_code
_entity_poly.pdbx_strand_id
1 'polypeptide(L)'
;MTTFTKEQLISHARESVSYLEDLKGRVSKEGADCKVVLEMVERDLELARIALASLEAKPIGAFHIAEQQVDGTSDYIKDGEWPIDNGTIEVYAAPPA
;
A
#
# COMPACT_ATOMS: atom_id res chain seq x y z
N MET A 1 -11.45 -2.28 20.83
CA MET A 1 -10.52 -1.90 19.76
C MET A 1 -11.34 -1.31 18.63
N THR A 2 -10.99 -0.11 18.17
CA THR A 2 -11.58 0.44 16.95
C THR A 2 -10.91 -0.24 15.76
N THR A 3 -11.70 -0.85 14.89
CA THR A 3 -11.22 -1.47 13.65
C THR A 3 -11.48 -0.50 12.51
N PHE A 4 -10.45 -0.18 11.73
CA PHE A 4 -10.57 0.66 10.54
C PHE A 4 -10.75 -0.20 9.29
N THR A 5 -11.57 0.25 8.35
CA THR A 5 -11.67 -0.38 7.03
C THR A 5 -10.48 -0.01 6.16
N LYS A 6 -10.23 -0.80 5.11
CA LYS A 6 -9.16 -0.52 4.15
C LYS A 6 -9.35 0.86 3.49
N GLU A 7 -10.57 1.22 3.17
CA GLU A 7 -10.93 2.51 2.55
C GLU A 7 -10.66 3.67 3.50
N GLN A 8 -10.95 3.49 4.80
CA GLN A 8 -10.61 4.49 5.83
C GLN A 8 -9.09 4.68 5.93
N LEU A 9 -8.32 3.59 5.89
CA LEU A 9 -6.86 3.65 5.91
C LEU A 9 -6.28 4.30 4.65
N ILE A 10 -6.83 4.00 3.46
CA ILE A 10 -6.42 4.63 2.20
C ILE A 10 -6.72 6.14 2.23
N SER A 11 -7.92 6.53 2.68
CA SER A 11 -8.28 7.96 2.80
C SER A 11 -7.30 8.70 3.70
N HIS A 12 -7.04 8.13 4.89
CA HIS A 12 -6.11 8.72 5.85
C HIS A 12 -4.68 8.79 5.32
N ALA A 13 -4.21 7.75 4.61
CA ALA A 13 -2.87 7.75 4.02
C ALA A 13 -2.72 8.83 2.94
N ARG A 14 -3.73 9.06 2.10
CA ARG A 14 -3.73 10.17 1.11
C ARG A 14 -3.69 11.53 1.79
N GLU A 15 -4.49 11.72 2.83
CA GLU A 15 -4.48 12.96 3.63
C GLU A 15 -3.11 13.18 4.29
N SER A 16 -2.50 12.12 4.82
CA SER A 16 -1.17 12.17 5.45
C SER A 16 -0.08 12.57 4.45
N VAL A 17 -0.08 11.98 3.25
CA VAL A 17 0.86 12.34 2.17
C VAL A 17 0.70 13.82 1.82
N SER A 18 -0.54 14.29 1.58
CA SER A 18 -0.80 15.68 1.23
C SER A 18 -0.35 16.66 2.32
N TYR A 19 -0.63 16.34 3.58
CA TYR A 19 -0.22 17.17 4.73
C TYR A 19 1.30 17.26 4.85
N LEU A 20 2.01 16.13 4.73
CA LEU A 20 3.47 16.08 4.87
C LEU A 20 4.18 16.77 3.69
N GLU A 21 3.61 16.75 2.49
CA GLU A 21 4.11 17.51 1.35
C GLU A 21 4.00 19.03 1.56
N ASP A 22 2.85 19.51 2.06
CA ASP A 22 2.68 20.94 2.41
C ASP A 22 3.65 21.33 3.53
N LEU A 23 3.73 20.52 4.59
CA LEU A 23 4.61 20.76 5.71
C LEU A 23 6.07 20.81 5.29
N LYS A 24 6.51 19.88 4.44
CA LYS A 24 7.86 19.89 3.85
C LYS A 24 8.14 21.20 3.13
N GLY A 25 7.20 21.67 2.31
CA GLY A 25 7.31 22.92 1.57
C GLY A 25 7.38 24.17 2.46
N ARG A 26 6.73 24.15 3.61
CA ARG A 26 6.79 25.22 4.62
C ARG A 26 8.09 25.20 5.41
N VAL A 27 8.47 24.04 5.94
CA VAL A 27 9.69 23.85 6.74
C VAL A 27 10.95 24.16 5.93
N SER A 28 10.96 23.83 4.63
CA SER A 28 12.08 24.16 3.72
C SER A 28 12.34 25.67 3.60
N LYS A 29 11.40 26.54 4.00
CA LYS A 29 11.51 28.00 3.93
C LYS A 29 11.97 28.65 5.24
N GLU A 30 11.98 27.92 6.35
CA GLU A 30 12.32 28.46 7.68
C GLU A 30 13.83 28.58 7.96
N GLY A 31 14.69 28.17 7.01
CA GLY A 31 16.14 28.29 7.13
C GLY A 31 16.81 27.11 7.86
N ALA A 32 18.10 27.24 8.17
CA ALA A 32 18.94 26.12 8.62
C ALA A 32 18.55 25.52 9.99
N ASP A 33 17.79 26.26 10.80
CA ASP A 33 17.41 25.86 12.16
C ASP A 33 16.38 24.72 12.19
N CYS A 34 15.66 24.49 11.09
CA CYS A 34 14.65 23.45 10.99
C CYS A 34 15.15 22.16 10.31
N LYS A 35 16.46 21.96 10.17
CA LYS A 35 17.03 20.78 9.50
C LYS A 35 16.52 19.45 10.06
N VAL A 36 16.46 19.32 11.39
CA VAL A 36 15.96 18.10 12.06
C VAL A 36 14.48 17.86 11.75
N VAL A 37 13.68 18.92 11.70
CA VAL A 37 12.26 18.84 11.35
C VAL A 37 12.08 18.44 9.89
N LEU A 38 12.90 18.99 8.98
CA LEU A 38 12.86 18.63 7.57
C LEU A 38 13.18 17.13 7.37
N GLU A 39 14.24 16.63 8.00
CA GLU A 39 14.61 15.21 7.92
C GLU A 39 13.55 14.28 8.50
N MET A 40 12.82 14.72 9.53
CA MET A 40 11.70 13.98 10.11
C MET A 40 10.53 13.93 9.12
N VAL A 41 10.14 15.09 8.58
CA VAL A 41 9.03 15.19 7.61
C VAL A 41 9.32 14.39 6.34
N GLU A 42 10.56 14.38 5.86
CA GLU A 42 10.95 13.57 4.69
C GLU A 42 10.81 12.07 4.94
N ARG A 43 11.22 11.59 6.13
CA ARG A 43 11.06 10.18 6.52
C ARG A 43 9.60 9.78 6.66
N ASP A 44 8.80 10.61 7.32
CA ASP A 44 7.37 10.33 7.54
C ASP A 44 6.60 10.38 6.21
N LEU A 45 7.00 11.28 5.29
CA LEU A 45 6.40 11.36 3.96
C LEU A 45 6.67 10.08 3.16
N GLU A 46 7.89 9.57 3.19
CA GLU A 46 8.23 8.33 2.50
C GLU A 46 7.46 7.14 3.09
N LEU A 47 7.38 7.05 4.43
CA LEU A 47 6.59 6.03 5.11
C LEU A 47 5.12 6.08 4.68
N ALA A 48 4.52 7.28 4.63
CA ALA A 48 3.13 7.45 4.22
C ALA A 48 2.89 7.04 2.75
N ARG A 49 3.86 7.29 1.86
CA ARG A 49 3.81 6.87 0.45
C ARG A 49 3.90 5.36 0.30
N ILE A 50 4.82 4.71 1.01
CA ILE A 50 4.95 3.25 1.03
C ILE A 50 3.67 2.60 1.54
N ALA A 51 3.11 3.13 2.65
CA ALA A 51 1.87 2.64 3.22
C ALA A 51 0.70 2.81 2.24
N LEU A 52 0.57 3.96 1.59
CA LEU A 52 -0.46 4.22 0.59
C LEU A 52 -0.33 3.26 -0.61
N ALA A 53 0.87 3.13 -1.17
CA ALA A 53 1.14 2.24 -2.30
C ALA A 53 0.82 0.78 -1.94
N SER A 54 1.15 0.34 -0.72
CA SER A 54 0.85 -1.00 -0.21
C SER A 54 -0.66 -1.23 -0.08
N LEU A 55 -1.39 -0.25 0.45
CA LEU A 55 -2.84 -0.34 0.61
C LEU A 55 -3.56 -0.35 -0.75
N GLU A 56 -3.08 0.44 -1.71
CA GLU A 56 -3.66 0.51 -3.06
C GLU A 56 -3.18 -0.60 -4.00
N ALA A 57 -2.19 -1.39 -3.58
CA ALA A 57 -1.66 -2.48 -4.38
C ALA A 57 -2.75 -3.47 -4.78
N LYS A 58 -2.71 -3.86 -6.05
CA LYS A 58 -3.49 -4.96 -6.59
C LYS A 58 -2.56 -6.16 -6.74
N PRO A 59 -3.06 -7.39 -6.52
CA PRO A 59 -2.26 -8.57 -6.78
C PRO A 59 -1.82 -8.60 -8.25
N ILE A 60 -0.57 -8.93 -8.46
CA ILE A 60 0.05 -9.08 -9.80
C ILE A 60 -0.10 -10.51 -10.33
N GLY A 61 -0.51 -11.44 -9.47
CA GLY A 61 -0.78 -12.83 -9.81
C GLY A 61 -1.61 -13.48 -8.71
N ALA A 62 -2.18 -14.63 -9.01
CA ALA A 62 -2.88 -15.46 -8.04
C ALA A 62 -2.62 -16.93 -8.34
N PHE A 63 -2.46 -17.75 -7.29
CA PHE A 63 -2.39 -19.21 -7.41
C PHE A 63 -3.63 -19.83 -6.76
N HIS A 64 -4.14 -20.90 -7.37
CA HIS A 64 -5.22 -21.69 -6.80
C HIS A 64 -4.66 -22.95 -6.13
N ILE A 65 -5.24 -23.32 -4.99
CA ILE A 65 -4.85 -24.54 -4.25
C ILE A 65 -5.99 -25.55 -4.35
N ALA A 66 -5.84 -26.58 -5.18
CA ALA A 66 -6.77 -27.70 -5.25
C ALA A 66 -6.10 -28.99 -4.77
N GLU A 67 -6.81 -29.82 -4.00
CA GLU A 67 -6.28 -31.10 -3.48
C GLU A 67 -4.93 -30.98 -2.73
N GLN A 68 -4.70 -29.85 -2.05
CA GLN A 68 -3.43 -29.51 -1.38
C GLN A 68 -2.23 -29.35 -2.34
N GLN A 69 -2.47 -29.18 -3.65
CA GLN A 69 -1.46 -28.88 -4.65
C GLN A 69 -1.75 -27.54 -5.31
N VAL A 70 -0.68 -26.87 -5.78
CA VAL A 70 -0.81 -25.68 -6.61
C VAL A 70 -1.15 -26.16 -8.02
N ASP A 71 -2.41 -26.04 -8.42
CA ASP A 71 -2.86 -26.44 -9.75
C ASP A 71 -2.84 -25.21 -10.68
N GLY A 72 -2.01 -25.27 -11.73
CA GLY A 72 -2.00 -24.36 -12.87
C GLY A 72 -1.69 -22.87 -12.64
N THR A 73 -0.64 -22.37 -13.29
CA THR A 73 -0.32 -20.94 -13.42
C THR A 73 -1.26 -20.27 -14.44
N SER A 74 -2.49 -19.91 -14.06
CA SER A 74 -3.35 -19.13 -14.95
C SER A 74 -3.06 -17.63 -14.80
N ASP A 75 -2.75 -16.98 -15.92
CA ASP A 75 -2.79 -15.53 -16.02
C ASP A 75 -4.20 -15.05 -15.64
N TYR A 76 -4.32 -14.50 -14.44
CA TYR A 76 -5.40 -13.69 -13.86
C TYR A 76 -6.70 -13.56 -14.71
N ILE A 77 -7.71 -14.41 -14.46
CA ILE A 77 -9.09 -14.22 -14.96
C ILE A 77 -9.98 -13.84 -13.78
N LYS A 78 -10.36 -12.56 -13.69
CA LYS A 78 -11.17 -12.04 -12.58
C LYS A 78 -12.70 -12.18 -12.80
N ASP A 79 -13.14 -12.44 -14.04
CA ASP A 79 -14.55 -12.31 -14.45
C ASP A 79 -15.15 -13.55 -15.17
N GLY A 80 -14.52 -14.72 -15.05
CA GLY A 80 -15.04 -15.98 -15.62
C GLY A 80 -15.36 -16.99 -14.54
N GLU A 81 -16.63 -17.41 -14.42
CA GLU A 81 -17.08 -18.38 -13.41
C GLU A 81 -16.26 -19.67 -13.47
N TRP A 82 -15.61 -20.01 -12.34
CA TRP A 82 -15.22 -21.39 -12.04
C TRP A 82 -15.59 -21.71 -10.58
N PRO A 83 -16.26 -22.85 -10.33
CA PRO A 83 -16.56 -23.29 -8.99
C PRO A 83 -15.31 -23.96 -8.40
N ILE A 84 -15.01 -23.69 -7.14
CA ILE A 84 -14.87 -24.61 -5.99
C ILE A 84 -14.05 -23.85 -4.94
N ASP A 85 -14.57 -23.86 -3.71
CA ASP A 85 -14.07 -23.19 -2.51
C ASP A 85 -12.71 -23.74 -2.05
N ASN A 86 -11.68 -23.40 -2.80
CA ASN A 86 -10.30 -23.84 -2.64
C ASN A 86 -9.44 -22.57 -2.64
N GLY A 87 -8.67 -22.36 -1.57
CA GLY A 87 -8.06 -21.06 -1.26
C GLY A 87 -7.23 -20.43 -2.39
N THR A 88 -7.18 -19.09 -2.39
CA THR A 88 -6.40 -18.29 -3.35
C THR A 88 -5.18 -17.68 -2.66
N ILE A 89 -4.00 -17.85 -3.24
CA ILE A 89 -2.79 -17.10 -2.84
C ILE A 89 -2.66 -15.89 -3.75
N GLU A 90 -2.86 -14.70 -3.20
CA GLU A 90 -2.62 -13.44 -3.91
C GLU A 90 -1.13 -13.06 -3.84
N VAL A 91 -0.53 -12.80 -4.99
CA VAL A 91 0.87 -12.39 -5.11
C VAL A 91 0.92 -10.88 -5.30
N TYR A 92 1.61 -10.19 -4.40
CA TYR A 92 1.84 -8.75 -4.50
C TYR A 92 3.30 -8.47 -4.85
N ALA A 93 3.51 -7.46 -5.70
CA ALA A 93 4.84 -6.87 -5.80
C ALA A 93 5.20 -6.26 -4.45
N ALA A 94 6.46 -6.40 -4.03
CA ALA A 94 6.96 -5.64 -2.89
C ALA A 94 6.72 -4.15 -3.14
N PRO A 95 6.25 -3.38 -2.15
CA PRO A 95 6.14 -1.93 -2.29
C PRO A 95 7.51 -1.35 -2.69
N PRO A 96 7.55 -0.30 -3.53
CA PRO A 96 8.78 0.44 -3.75
C PRO A 96 9.30 0.95 -2.40
N ALA A 97 10.61 0.78 -2.16
CA ALA A 97 11.30 1.18 -0.92
C ALA A 97 11.81 2.62 -0.98
#